data_AF-S6H4W5-F1
#
_entry.id   AF-S6H4W5-F1
#
_cell.length_a   1.000
_cell.length_b   1.000
_cell.length_c   1.000
_cell.angle_alpha   90.00
_cell.angle_beta   90.00
_cell.angle_gamma   90.00
#
_symmetry.space_group_name_H-M   'P 1'
#
loop_
_entity.id
_entity.type
_entity.pdbx_description
1 polymer ?
#
loop_
_entity_poly.entity_id
_entity_poly.type
_entity_poly.pdbx_seq_one_letter_code
_entity_poly.pdbx_strand_id
1 'polypeptide(L)'
;MPKPVGVLSRGPCCEINKLIVQVVGQYHPPTQRLAFYEKDANTRLDALTAQDCTENITAYMCAPSQLHVWDWSGEPAHRLMLEIETERGKPILLPLPATRITLRQVDQQWNQIVPVLPFVALPGVNSAYDHGTPVLCRAGFIYVFIDGKLWRELEIRVSDERTTYHDIELKKFRVGEGYVDDARLATGRALDDIWLPAN
;
A
#
# COMPACT_ATOMS: atom_id res chain seq x y z
N MET A 1 48.32 15.09 14.62
CA MET A 1 46.95 15.45 14.19
C MET A 1 45.98 14.79 15.16
N PRO A 2 45.12 15.54 15.87
CA PRO A 2 44.19 14.95 16.83
C PRO A 2 43.06 14.22 16.07
N LYS A 3 42.73 12.99 16.50
CA LYS A 3 41.57 12.25 15.99
C LYS A 3 40.28 12.97 16.42
N PRO A 4 39.26 13.11 15.55
CA PRO A 4 37.98 13.68 15.97
C PRO A 4 37.38 12.79 17.05
N VAL A 5 37.05 13.40 18.19
CA VAL A 5 36.27 12.78 19.26
C VAL A 5 34.83 12.66 18.78
N GLY A 6 34.26 11.45 18.86
CA GLY A 6 32.82 11.23 18.69
C GLY A 6 32.39 10.73 17.32
N VAL A 7 32.89 9.60 16.85
CA VAL A 7 32.13 8.79 15.88
C VAL A 7 31.07 8.05 16.69
N LEU A 8 29.89 8.65 16.83
CA LEU A 8 28.70 7.97 17.36
C LEU A 8 28.44 6.74 16.48
N SER A 9 28.11 5.62 17.10
CA SER A 9 27.88 4.37 16.37
C SER A 9 26.81 4.60 15.30
N ARG A 10 27.08 4.16 14.06
CA ARG A 10 26.08 4.07 13.00
C ARG A 10 25.18 2.86 13.25
N GLY A 11 24.55 2.84 14.43
CA GLY A 11 23.52 1.86 14.73
C GLY A 11 22.28 2.11 13.86
N PRO A 12 21.39 1.12 13.68
CA PRO A 12 20.18 1.24 12.88
C PRO A 12 19.22 2.37 13.32
N CYS A 13 19.44 2.96 14.50
CA CYS A 13 18.67 4.10 15.01
C CYS A 13 19.24 5.49 14.62
N CYS A 14 20.39 5.57 13.93
CA CYS A 14 21.07 6.82 13.60
C CYS A 14 20.80 7.32 12.16
N GLU A 15 19.75 6.79 11.52
CA GLU A 15 19.31 7.19 10.18
C GLU A 15 18.45 8.46 10.26
N ILE A 16 19.10 9.62 10.26
CA ILE A 16 18.42 10.92 10.24
C ILE A 16 17.92 11.19 8.82
N ASN A 17 16.73 11.79 8.68
CA ASN A 17 16.14 12.20 7.41
C ASN A 17 15.89 11.03 6.43
N LYS A 18 15.40 9.90 6.91
CA LYS A 18 14.94 8.80 6.05
C LYS A 18 13.43 8.67 6.06
N LEU A 19 12.86 8.43 4.88
CA LEU A 19 11.51 7.89 4.79
C LEU A 19 11.62 6.38 4.76
N ILE A 20 11.02 5.73 5.75
CA ILE A 20 10.97 4.26 5.86
C ILE A 20 9.51 3.85 5.75
N VAL A 21 9.21 3.01 4.77
CA VAL A 21 7.89 2.40 4.59
C VAL A 21 8.04 0.88 4.70
N GLN A 22 7.30 0.27 5.61
CA GLN A 22 7.24 -1.17 5.76
C GLN A 22 6.10 -1.74 4.93
N VAL A 23 6.39 -2.66 4.03
CA VAL A 23 5.40 -3.54 3.41
C VAL A 23 5.47 -4.89 4.13
N VAL A 24 4.37 -5.30 4.76
CA VAL A 24 4.31 -6.57 5.49
C VAL A 24 4.29 -7.73 4.51
N GLY A 25 5.14 -8.73 4.74
CA GLY A 25 5.38 -9.83 3.80
C GLY A 25 6.67 -9.63 3.00
N GLN A 26 6.95 -10.59 2.11
CA GLN A 26 8.12 -10.58 1.23
C GLN A 26 7.73 -11.12 -0.15
N TYR A 27 8.54 -10.80 -1.16
CA TYR A 27 8.34 -11.26 -2.55
C TYR A 27 7.01 -10.85 -3.17
N HIS A 28 6.60 -9.61 -2.92
CA HIS A 28 5.35 -9.10 -3.47
C HIS A 28 5.41 -9.00 -5.01
N PRO A 29 4.30 -9.29 -5.70
CA PRO A 29 4.21 -9.11 -7.15
C PRO A 29 4.31 -7.63 -7.53
N PRO A 30 4.85 -7.30 -8.72
CA PRO A 30 5.07 -5.92 -9.16
C PRO A 30 3.77 -5.18 -9.56
N THR A 31 2.61 -5.81 -9.35
CA THR A 31 1.28 -5.27 -9.69
C THR A 31 0.88 -4.09 -8.82
N GLN A 32 1.47 -4.00 -7.62
CA GLN A 32 1.33 -2.90 -6.67
C GLN A 32 2.71 -2.39 -6.29
N ARG A 33 2.93 -1.06 -6.34
CA ARG A 33 4.23 -0.47 -6.00
C ARG A 33 4.12 0.94 -5.46
N LEU A 34 5.10 1.33 -4.66
CA LEU A 34 5.23 2.67 -4.11
C LEU A 34 6.01 3.55 -5.09
N ALA A 35 5.54 4.78 -5.32
CA ALA A 35 6.24 5.76 -6.13
C ALA A 35 5.97 7.18 -5.68
N PHE A 36 6.95 8.06 -5.89
CA PHE A 36 6.82 9.47 -5.58
C PHE A 36 6.26 10.25 -6.75
N TYR A 37 5.41 11.22 -6.42
CA TYR A 37 4.81 12.16 -7.35
C TYR A 37 4.96 13.57 -6.79
N GLU A 38 4.90 14.56 -7.68
CA GLU A 38 4.68 15.95 -7.26
C GLU A 38 3.35 16.06 -6.50
N LYS A 39 3.32 16.93 -5.48
CA LYS A 39 2.20 17.09 -4.55
C LYS A 39 0.92 17.50 -5.26
N ASP A 40 1.03 18.47 -6.17
CA ASP A 40 -0.10 19.10 -6.85
C ASP A 40 -0.25 18.63 -8.31
N ALA A 41 0.61 17.73 -8.77
CA ALA A 41 0.59 17.20 -10.14
C ALA A 41 0.62 15.66 -10.18
N ASN A 42 0.38 15.12 -11.38
CA ASN A 42 0.50 13.68 -11.65
C ASN A 42 1.87 13.35 -12.30
N THR A 43 2.87 14.21 -12.12
CA THR A 43 4.26 13.98 -12.57
C THR A 43 4.94 13.00 -11.62
N ARG A 44 5.39 11.86 -12.15
CA ARG A 44 6.15 10.86 -11.39
C ARG A 44 7.59 11.32 -11.21
N LEU A 45 8.12 11.16 -10.01
CA LEU A 45 9.49 11.52 -9.66
C LEU A 45 10.35 10.26 -9.74
N ASP A 46 10.72 9.87 -10.96
CA ASP A 46 11.44 8.61 -11.23
C ASP A 46 12.80 8.56 -10.52
N ALA A 47 13.55 9.66 -10.54
CA ALA A 47 14.87 9.74 -9.91
C ALA A 47 14.82 9.54 -8.39
N LEU A 48 13.77 10.04 -7.72
CA LEU A 48 13.57 9.86 -6.28
C LEU A 48 13.03 8.45 -5.99
N THR A 49 12.07 7.97 -6.79
CA THR A 49 11.50 6.62 -6.65
C THR A 49 12.59 5.56 -6.81
N ALA A 50 13.53 5.73 -7.74
CA ALA A 50 14.63 4.81 -7.99
C ALA A 50 15.71 4.79 -6.89
N GLN A 51 15.69 5.72 -5.92
CA GLN A 51 16.57 5.70 -4.76
C GLN A 51 16.11 4.70 -3.68
N ASP A 52 15.00 3.98 -3.92
CA ASP A 52 14.48 2.97 -3.01
C ASP A 52 15.56 1.94 -2.67
N CYS A 53 15.98 1.94 -1.41
CA CYS A 53 16.84 0.92 -0.85
C CYS A 53 15.97 -0.09 -0.12
N THR A 54 15.76 -1.23 -0.77
CA THR A 54 14.93 -2.31 -0.22
C THR A 54 15.71 -3.19 0.75
N GLU A 55 15.16 -3.40 1.94
CA GLU A 55 15.74 -4.27 2.97
C GLU A 55 14.72 -5.32 3.42
N ASN A 56 15.13 -6.59 3.50
CA ASN A 56 14.26 -7.65 4.04
C ASN A 56 14.49 -7.80 5.54
N ILE A 57 13.42 -7.71 6.33
CA ILE A 57 13.43 -7.97 7.76
C ILE A 57 12.79 -9.32 8.05
N THR A 58 13.54 -10.16 8.75
CA THR A 58 13.10 -11.47 9.26
C THR A 58 13.45 -11.63 10.74
N ALA A 59 13.57 -10.53 11.48
CA ALA A 59 13.87 -10.56 12.90
C ALA A 59 12.79 -11.36 13.64
N TYR A 60 13.18 -12.16 14.64
CA TYR A 60 12.27 -13.07 15.36
C TYR A 60 11.02 -12.38 15.95
N MET A 61 11.13 -11.10 16.30
CA MET A 61 10.04 -10.33 16.91
C MET A 61 9.14 -9.63 15.88
N CYS A 62 9.46 -9.68 14.58
CA CYS A 62 8.73 -8.96 13.53
C CYS A 62 8.10 -9.94 12.55
N ALA A 63 6.92 -9.60 12.03
CA ALA A 63 6.40 -10.27 10.84
C ALA A 63 7.42 -10.09 9.69
N PRO A 64 7.76 -11.15 8.92
CA PRO A 64 8.63 -11.01 7.77
C PRO A 64 8.13 -9.88 6.88
N SER A 65 8.98 -8.89 6.63
CA SER A 65 8.58 -7.65 5.98
C SER A 65 9.67 -7.19 5.02
N GLN A 66 9.27 -6.35 4.07
CA GLN A 66 10.16 -5.62 3.19
C GLN A 66 10.10 -4.14 3.58
N LEU A 67 11.26 -3.53 3.87
CA LEU A 67 11.37 -2.10 4.06
C LEU A 67 11.79 -1.44 2.76
N HIS A 68 11.14 -0.33 2.45
CA HIS A 68 11.53 0.59 1.41
C HIS A 68 12.07 1.85 2.09
N VAL A 69 13.33 2.18 1.80
CA VAL A 69 14.08 3.22 2.50
C VAL A 69 14.59 4.23 1.50
N TRP A 70 14.21 5.50 1.69
CA TRP A 70 14.69 6.61 0.88
C TRP A 70 15.42 7.62 1.76
N ASP A 71 16.53 8.15 1.25
CA ASP A 71 17.14 9.36 1.80
C ASP A 71 16.21 10.54 1.48
N TRP A 72 15.58 11.07 2.53
CA TRP A 72 14.52 12.05 2.40
C TRP A 72 15.01 13.45 2.79
N SER A 73 15.35 14.26 1.80
CA SER A 73 15.79 15.64 2.00
C SER A 73 14.67 16.62 2.38
N GLY A 74 13.43 16.16 2.53
CA GLY A 74 12.35 17.00 3.08
C GLY A 74 11.72 17.96 2.09
N GLU A 75 11.77 17.71 0.78
CA GLU A 75 11.12 18.62 -0.17
C GLU A 75 9.58 18.62 0.03
N PRO A 76 8.97 19.78 0.38
CA PRO A 76 7.56 19.87 0.75
C PRO A 76 6.60 19.66 -0.43
N ALA A 77 7.14 19.41 -1.62
CA ALA A 77 6.43 19.30 -2.88
C ALA A 77 6.21 17.86 -3.35
N HIS A 78 6.53 16.84 -2.54
CA HIS A 78 6.41 15.43 -2.92
C HIS A 78 5.32 14.71 -2.14
N ARG A 79 4.69 13.71 -2.77
CA ARG A 79 3.73 12.79 -2.14
C ARG A 79 4.02 11.35 -2.56
N LEU A 80 3.82 10.42 -1.63
CA LEU A 80 3.89 8.99 -1.92
C LEU A 80 2.54 8.50 -2.44
N MET A 81 2.56 7.75 -3.53
CA MET A 81 1.38 7.15 -4.15
C MET A 81 1.57 5.64 -4.23
N LEU A 82 0.45 4.92 -4.13
CA LEU A 82 0.37 3.52 -4.50
C LEU A 82 -0.03 3.43 -5.99
N GLU A 83 0.85 2.87 -6.80
CA GLU A 83 0.58 2.57 -8.21
C GLU A 83 0.02 1.16 -8.34
N ILE A 84 -1.14 1.04 -8.99
CA ILE A 84 -1.72 -0.24 -9.37
C ILE A 84 -1.57 -0.40 -10.88
N GLU A 85 -0.98 -1.51 -11.31
CA GLU A 85 -0.85 -1.83 -12.72
C GLU A 85 -2.23 -1.99 -13.38
N THR A 86 -2.38 -1.51 -14.61
CA THR A 86 -3.61 -1.67 -15.41
C THR A 86 -3.38 -2.65 -16.54
N GLU A 87 -4.44 -3.31 -17.01
CA GLU A 87 -4.34 -4.19 -18.17
C GLU A 87 -3.92 -3.43 -19.44
N ARG A 88 -4.35 -2.16 -19.54
CA ARG A 88 -4.00 -1.24 -20.64
C ARG A 88 -3.93 0.20 -20.13
N GLY A 89 -2.84 0.89 -20.48
CA GLY A 89 -2.70 2.32 -20.25
C GLY A 89 -1.81 2.67 -19.06
N LYS A 90 -2.11 3.80 -18.41
CA LYS A 90 -1.35 4.28 -17.25
C LYS A 90 -1.78 3.54 -15.98
N PRO A 91 -0.90 3.40 -14.97
CA PRO A 91 -1.28 2.83 -13.69
C PRO A 91 -2.34 3.68 -12.99
N ILE A 92 -3.19 3.03 -12.18
CA ILE A 92 -4.11 3.73 -11.28
C ILE A 92 -3.29 4.29 -10.13
N LEU A 93 -3.46 5.57 -9.84
CA LEU A 93 -2.70 6.28 -8.82
C LEU A 93 -3.58 6.50 -7.59
N LEU A 94 -3.24 5.84 -6.49
CA LEU A 94 -3.95 5.94 -5.21
C LEU A 94 -3.10 6.76 -4.24
N PRO A 95 -3.58 7.93 -3.77
CA PRO A 95 -2.84 8.73 -2.81
C PRO A 95 -2.81 8.02 -1.46
N LEU A 96 -1.61 7.87 -0.88
CA LEU A 96 -1.47 7.34 0.47
C LEU A 96 -1.70 8.45 1.51
N PRO A 97 -2.10 8.10 2.75
CA PRO A 97 -2.10 9.03 3.88
C PRO A 97 -0.73 9.70 4.04
N ALA A 98 -0.71 10.87 4.68
CA ALA A 98 0.51 11.67 4.82
C ALA A 98 1.64 10.84 5.48
N THR A 99 2.68 10.56 4.69
CA THR A 99 3.84 9.80 5.13
C THR A 99 4.70 10.63 6.06
N ARG A 100 5.17 10.03 7.16
CA ARG A 100 5.97 10.69 8.17
C ARG A 100 7.45 10.33 8.01
N ILE A 101 8.33 11.32 8.12
CA ILE A 101 9.76 11.05 8.34
C ILE A 101 9.87 10.55 9.77
N THR A 102 10.29 9.30 9.94
CA THR A 102 10.32 8.67 11.26
C THR A 102 11.63 7.95 11.50
N LEU A 103 12.05 7.92 12.76
CA LEU A 103 13.13 7.03 13.17
C LEU A 103 12.71 5.57 12.93
N ARG A 104 13.68 4.76 12.53
CA ARG A 104 13.50 3.31 12.38
C ARG A 104 13.02 2.71 13.70
N GLN A 105 11.98 1.91 13.62
CA GLN A 105 11.45 1.15 14.75
C GLN A 105 11.97 -0.28 14.72
N VAL A 106 12.00 -0.93 15.89
CA VAL A 106 12.49 -2.32 15.99
C VAL A 106 11.41 -3.32 15.60
N ASP A 107 10.15 -3.05 15.94
CA ASP A 107 9.02 -3.96 15.73
C ASP A 107 8.23 -3.60 14.46
N GLN A 108 7.58 -2.44 14.49
CA GLN A 108 6.69 -1.95 13.44
C GLN A 108 7.08 -0.53 13.03
N GLN A 109 7.32 -0.28 11.74
CA GLN A 109 7.56 1.07 11.24
C GLN A 109 6.27 1.90 11.25
N TRP A 110 6.42 3.22 11.36
CA TRP A 110 5.29 4.14 11.43
C TRP A 110 4.50 4.25 10.12
N ASN A 111 5.17 4.13 8.97
CA ASN A 111 4.50 4.06 7.68
C ASN A 111 4.44 2.60 7.28
N GLN A 112 3.24 2.02 7.28
CA GLN A 112 3.04 0.61 6.99
C GLN A 112 2.00 0.40 5.90
N ILE A 113 2.34 -0.50 4.98
CA ILE A 113 1.42 -1.10 4.04
C ILE A 113 1.23 -2.57 4.43
N VAL A 114 -0.02 -2.97 4.57
CA VAL A 114 -0.41 -4.35 4.86
C VAL A 114 -1.13 -4.90 3.64
N PRO A 115 -0.55 -5.90 2.96
CA PRO A 115 -1.28 -6.70 2.00
C PRO A 115 -2.33 -7.53 2.74
N VAL A 116 -3.59 -7.42 2.35
CA VAL A 116 -4.70 -8.15 2.96
C VAL A 116 -5.43 -9.02 1.94
N LEU A 117 -5.95 -10.13 2.43
CA LEU A 117 -6.93 -10.95 1.75
C LEU A 117 -8.31 -10.71 2.38
N PRO A 118 -9.31 -10.29 1.62
CA PRO A 118 -10.66 -10.06 2.14
C PRO A 118 -11.40 -11.40 2.32
N PHE A 119 -11.97 -11.57 3.51
CA PHE A 119 -12.80 -12.73 3.88
C PHE A 119 -14.19 -12.28 4.33
N VAL A 120 -15.18 -13.15 4.13
CA VAL A 120 -16.54 -13.01 4.66
C VAL A 120 -16.80 -14.19 5.60
N ALA A 121 -17.44 -13.91 6.74
CA ALA A 121 -17.92 -14.96 7.63
C ALA A 121 -19.15 -15.63 7.01
N LEU A 122 -19.06 -16.92 6.67
CA LEU A 122 -20.24 -17.72 6.35
C LEU A 122 -20.85 -18.23 7.66
N PRO A 123 -22.10 -17.85 7.99
CA PRO A 123 -22.77 -18.37 9.16
C PRO A 123 -22.94 -19.89 9.00
N GLY A 124 -22.63 -20.64 10.05
CA GLY A 124 -22.89 -22.07 10.06
C GLY A 124 -24.37 -22.39 10.21
N VAL A 125 -24.72 -23.62 9.87
CA VAL A 125 -26.11 -24.10 9.89
C VAL A 125 -26.58 -24.51 11.28
N ASN A 126 -25.65 -24.70 12.23
CA ASN A 126 -25.93 -25.33 13.52
C ASN A 126 -26.19 -24.32 14.66
N SER A 127 -25.84 -23.05 14.49
CA SER A 127 -26.06 -22.03 15.52
C SER A 127 -26.07 -20.62 14.92
N ALA A 128 -27.05 -19.81 15.32
CA ALA A 128 -27.09 -18.39 15.00
C ALA A 128 -26.04 -17.55 15.76
N TYR A 129 -25.31 -18.17 16.69
CA TYR A 129 -24.25 -17.53 17.50
C TYR A 129 -22.84 -17.94 17.08
N ASP A 130 -22.67 -18.69 15.99
CA ASP A 130 -21.32 -18.90 15.49
C ASP A 130 -20.77 -17.62 14.86
N HIS A 131 -19.47 -17.41 14.98
CA HIS A 131 -18.77 -16.29 14.33
C HIS A 131 -18.57 -16.51 12.82
N GLY A 132 -19.25 -17.52 12.26
CA GLY A 132 -19.04 -18.02 10.92
C GLY A 132 -17.69 -18.68 10.68
N THR A 133 -17.58 -19.35 9.53
CA THR A 133 -16.29 -19.78 8.98
C THR A 133 -15.80 -18.71 8.01
N PRO A 134 -14.56 -18.19 8.14
CA PRO A 134 -14.02 -17.24 7.18
C PRO A 134 -13.83 -17.93 5.83
N VAL A 135 -14.44 -17.38 4.78
CA VAL A 135 -14.18 -17.79 3.40
C VAL A 135 -13.79 -16.59 2.56
N LEU A 136 -13.07 -16.82 1.46
CA LEU A 136 -12.76 -15.75 0.52
C LEU A 136 -14.05 -15.08 0.01
N CYS A 137 -13.97 -13.78 -0.22
CA CYS A 137 -15.09 -13.04 -0.77
C CYS A 137 -15.57 -13.63 -2.10
N ARG A 138 -16.90 -13.62 -2.30
CA ARG A 138 -17.53 -14.05 -3.56
C ARG A 138 -17.44 -12.94 -4.61
N ALA A 139 -17.70 -13.29 -5.88
CA ALA A 139 -17.78 -12.32 -6.96
C ALA A 139 -18.72 -11.15 -6.59
N GLY A 140 -18.27 -9.93 -6.89
CA GLY A 140 -18.91 -8.70 -6.42
C GLY A 140 -17.92 -7.56 -6.34
N PHE A 141 -18.10 -6.63 -5.39
CA PHE A 141 -17.25 -5.46 -5.24
C PHE A 141 -16.78 -5.26 -3.80
N ILE A 142 -15.56 -4.75 -3.65
CA ILE A 142 -14.99 -4.28 -2.38
C ILE A 142 -14.83 -2.78 -2.45
N TYR A 143 -15.28 -2.11 -1.40
CA TYR A 143 -15.13 -0.67 -1.22
C TYR A 143 -14.23 -0.43 -0.03
N VAL A 144 -13.10 0.23 -0.26
CA VAL A 144 -12.14 0.61 0.78
C VAL A 144 -12.28 2.09 1.04
N PHE A 145 -12.53 2.46 2.30
CA PHE A 145 -12.63 3.83 2.74
C PHE A 145 -11.43 4.21 3.62
N ILE A 146 -10.85 5.37 3.36
CA ILE A 146 -9.82 6.00 4.20
C ILE A 146 -10.32 7.38 4.58
N ASP A 147 -10.27 7.73 5.86
CA ASP A 147 -10.76 9.01 6.40
C ASP A 147 -12.20 9.33 5.98
N GLY A 148 -13.06 8.30 5.95
CA GLY A 148 -14.47 8.42 5.55
C GLY A 148 -14.70 8.67 4.05
N LYS A 149 -13.66 8.62 3.22
CA LYS A 149 -13.74 8.82 1.76
C LYS A 149 -13.46 7.53 1.02
N LEU A 150 -14.22 7.27 -0.05
CA LEU A 150 -13.97 6.13 -0.93
C LEU A 150 -12.58 6.26 -1.56
N TRP A 151 -11.72 5.31 -1.24
CA TRP A 151 -10.31 5.29 -1.64
C TRP A 151 -10.04 4.26 -2.73
N ARG A 152 -10.61 3.06 -2.62
CA ARG A 152 -10.57 2.03 -3.68
C ARG A 152 -11.94 1.42 -3.87
N GLU A 153 -12.24 1.09 -5.12
CA GLU A 153 -13.35 0.25 -5.53
C GLU A 153 -12.75 -0.88 -6.38
N LEU A 154 -12.94 -2.12 -5.97
CA LEU A 154 -12.36 -3.28 -6.62
C LEU A 154 -13.45 -4.28 -7.02
N GLU A 155 -13.39 -4.76 -8.25
CA GLU A 155 -14.20 -5.90 -8.70
C GLU A 155 -13.52 -7.20 -8.26
N ILE A 156 -14.27 -8.07 -7.60
CA ILE A 156 -13.85 -9.43 -7.26
C ILE A 156 -14.27 -10.35 -8.41
N ARG A 157 -13.28 -11.01 -9.00
CA ARG A 157 -13.50 -12.06 -10.00
C ARG A 157 -13.08 -13.40 -9.41
N VAL A 158 -13.99 -14.38 -9.49
CA VAL A 158 -13.74 -15.74 -9.00
C VAL A 158 -13.71 -16.67 -10.20
N SER A 159 -12.60 -17.39 -10.36
CA SER A 159 -12.48 -18.53 -11.27
C SER A 159 -12.35 -19.82 -10.49
N ASP A 160 -12.36 -20.96 -11.19
CA ASP A 160 -12.18 -22.28 -10.57
C ASP A 160 -10.83 -22.43 -9.85
N GLU A 161 -9.83 -21.63 -10.23
CA GLU A 161 -8.46 -21.72 -9.72
C GLU A 161 -8.12 -20.66 -8.67
N ARG A 162 -8.71 -19.45 -8.75
CA ARG A 162 -8.34 -18.33 -7.87
C ARG A 162 -9.41 -17.24 -7.78
N THR A 163 -9.34 -16.48 -6.70
CA THR A 163 -10.06 -15.20 -6.53
C THR A 163 -9.08 -14.05 -6.79
N THR A 164 -9.43 -13.11 -7.66
CA THR A 164 -8.60 -11.95 -8.00
C THR A 164 -9.35 -10.64 -7.83
N TYR A 165 -8.60 -9.59 -7.52
CA TYR A 165 -9.14 -8.24 -7.29
C TYR A 165 -8.68 -7.29 -8.40
N HIS A 166 -9.61 -6.50 -8.93
CA HIS A 166 -9.35 -5.60 -10.06
C HIS A 166 -9.81 -4.18 -9.72
N ASP A 167 -8.87 -3.24 -9.61
CA ASP A 167 -9.20 -1.85 -9.30
C ASP A 167 -9.96 -1.12 -10.41
N ILE A 168 -10.90 -0.29 -9.98
CA ILE A 168 -11.61 0.69 -10.79
C ILE A 168 -10.91 2.06 -10.60
N GLU A 169 -10.60 2.74 -11.71
CA GLU A 169 -10.00 4.07 -11.66
C GLU A 169 -11.04 5.14 -11.28
N LEU A 170 -11.31 5.28 -9.98
CA LEU A 170 -12.31 6.20 -9.41
C LEU A 170 -12.18 7.64 -9.91
N LYS A 171 -10.95 8.11 -10.17
CA LYS A 171 -10.69 9.47 -10.66
C LYS A 171 -11.40 9.76 -12.00
N LYS A 172 -11.56 8.76 -12.87
CA LYS A 172 -12.25 8.92 -14.17
C LYS A 172 -13.76 9.15 -14.01
N PHE A 173 -14.33 8.69 -12.91
CA PHE A 173 -15.78 8.68 -12.68
C PHE A 173 -16.22 9.77 -11.70
N ARG A 174 -15.29 10.54 -11.13
CA ARG A 174 -15.62 11.57 -10.15
C ARG A 174 -16.21 12.82 -10.82
N VAL A 175 -17.37 13.27 -10.32
CA VAL A 175 -18.04 14.51 -10.74
C VAL A 175 -18.35 15.33 -9.50
N GLY A 176 -17.61 16.43 -9.31
CA GLY A 176 -17.65 17.21 -8.07
C GLY A 176 -17.29 16.35 -6.85
N GLU A 177 -18.18 16.31 -5.87
CA GLU A 177 -18.03 15.49 -4.66
C GLU A 177 -18.58 14.05 -4.81
N GLY A 178 -19.22 13.74 -5.94
CA GLY A 178 -19.83 12.44 -6.19
C GLY A 178 -19.18 11.67 -7.35
N TYR A 179 -19.89 10.64 -7.82
CA TYR A 179 -19.51 9.83 -8.97
C TYR A 179 -20.63 9.82 -10.01
N VAL A 180 -20.27 9.62 -11.27
CA VAL A 180 -21.25 9.37 -12.33
C VAL A 180 -22.08 8.11 -12.01
N ASP A 181 -23.35 8.15 -12.38
CA ASP A 181 -24.30 7.05 -12.28
C ASP A 181 -24.19 6.12 -13.49
N ASP A 182 -22.96 5.74 -13.84
CA ASP A 182 -22.65 4.80 -14.92
C ASP A 182 -21.91 3.59 -14.35
N ALA A 183 -22.00 2.46 -15.07
CA ALA A 183 -21.25 1.27 -14.76
C ALA A 183 -19.74 1.56 -14.79
N ARG A 184 -19.08 1.42 -13.64
CA ARG A 184 -17.63 1.63 -13.52
C ARG A 184 -16.90 0.33 -13.78
N LEU A 185 -16.26 0.25 -14.93
CA LEU A 185 -15.53 -0.95 -15.35
C LEU A 185 -14.15 -0.99 -14.69
N ALA A 186 -13.77 -2.17 -14.17
CA ALA A 186 -12.44 -2.39 -13.62
C ALA A 186 -11.38 -2.41 -14.73
N THR A 187 -10.29 -1.68 -14.50
CA THR A 187 -9.15 -1.57 -15.44
C THR A 187 -7.83 -2.02 -14.83
N GLY A 188 -7.79 -2.21 -13.51
CA GLY A 188 -6.66 -2.76 -12.79
C GLY A 188 -6.36 -4.20 -13.21
N ARG A 189 -5.08 -4.53 -13.28
CA ARG A 189 -4.61 -5.90 -13.46
C ARG A 189 -5.02 -6.74 -12.25
N ALA A 190 -5.22 -8.04 -12.47
CA ALA A 190 -5.53 -9.00 -11.41
C ALA A 190 -4.51 -8.92 -10.26
N LEU A 191 -5.00 -8.65 -9.05
CA LEU A 191 -4.25 -8.66 -7.82
C LEU A 191 -4.56 -9.93 -7.01
N ASP A 192 -3.54 -10.51 -6.39
CA ASP A 192 -3.69 -11.63 -5.47
C ASP A 192 -3.97 -11.15 -4.03
N ASP A 193 -3.48 -9.96 -3.66
CA ASP A 193 -3.71 -9.30 -2.37
C ASP A 193 -4.02 -7.79 -2.56
N ILE A 194 -4.58 -7.15 -1.53
CA ILE A 194 -4.93 -5.72 -1.56
C ILE A 194 -4.01 -4.98 -0.60
N TRP A 195 -3.16 -4.09 -1.11
CA TRP A 195 -2.31 -3.26 -0.26
C TRP A 195 -3.10 -2.12 0.39
N LEU A 196 -3.09 -2.09 1.73
CA LEU A 196 -3.76 -1.07 2.54
C LEU A 196 -2.76 -0.34 3.45
N PRO A 197 -2.82 0.99 3.58
CA PRO A 197 -2.07 1.69 4.62
C PRO A 197 -2.64 1.37 6.01
N ALA A 198 -1.76 1.21 6.99
CA ALA A 198 -2.12 0.80 8.37
C ALA A 198 -1.56 1.79 9.43
N ASN A 199 -1.45 3.06 9.05
CA ASN A 199 -0.78 4.12 9.83
C ASN A 199 -1.75 4.89 10.74
#